data_AF-A0A1H3DE55-F1
#
_entry.id   AF-A0A1H3DE55-F1
#
_cell.length_a   1.000
_cell.length_b   1.000
_cell.length_c   1.000
_cell.angle_alpha   90.00
_cell.angle_beta   90.00
_cell.angle_gamma   90.00
#
_symmetry.space_group_name_H-M   'P 1'
#
loop_
_entity.id
_entity.type
_entity.pdbx_description
1 polymer ?
#
loop_
_entity_poly.entity_id
_entity_poly.type
_entity_poly.pdbx_seq_one_letter_code
_entity_poly.pdbx_strand_id
1 'polypeptide(L)'
;MKKMGQNTHSHATGRAQYVNHHRQLNDDYDALSLTLTEDAASGLIYLIEEEKMARDLYDAFAEQTGSLIFERISDSEQQHLDALLMVADAAGIDVPELLEQPGTFHNPTIQNLYNTLLEQGSVSFAEAIAVGIAVEETDIYDLQQLLPETEISLLGVVYSNLLAGSQNHLAAFESF
;
A
#
# COMPACT_ATOMS: atom_id res chain seq x y z
N MET A 1 79.30 16.18 -38.69
CA MET A 1 78.89 17.54 -38.26
C MET A 1 77.37 17.67 -38.39
N LYS A 2 76.74 18.33 -37.41
CA LYS A 2 75.29 18.47 -37.17
C LYS A 2 74.45 18.96 -38.37
N LYS A 3 73.19 18.46 -38.43
CA LYS A 3 71.86 19.13 -38.59
C LYS A 3 70.87 18.06 -39.07
N MET A 4 69.88 17.57 -38.32
CA MET A 4 68.68 18.18 -37.72
C MET A 4 67.73 18.83 -38.74
N GLY A 5 66.54 18.24 -38.89
CA GLY A 5 65.40 18.73 -39.69
C GLY A 5 64.48 17.58 -40.12
N GLN A 6 63.49 17.19 -39.29
CA GLN A 6 62.02 17.32 -39.54
C GLN A 6 61.46 16.40 -40.66
N ASN A 7 60.28 15.78 -40.60
CA ASN A 7 59.25 15.53 -39.59
C ASN A 7 58.33 14.43 -40.18
N THR A 8 57.91 13.48 -39.34
CA THR A 8 56.74 12.57 -39.34
C THR A 8 55.81 12.51 -40.58
N HIS A 9 55.64 11.32 -41.17
CA HIS A 9 54.55 10.34 -40.96
C HIS A 9 53.13 10.77 -41.39
N SER A 10 52.77 10.27 -42.58
CA SER A 10 51.43 9.88 -43.06
C SER A 10 50.38 9.65 -41.96
N HIS A 11 49.25 10.35 -42.05
CA HIS A 11 47.95 9.87 -41.58
C HIS A 11 46.83 10.42 -42.48
N ALA A 12 46.21 9.52 -43.24
CA ALA A 12 44.96 9.76 -43.93
C ALA A 12 43.79 9.64 -42.94
N THR A 13 43.15 10.78 -42.67
CA THR A 13 41.74 10.92 -42.31
C THR A 13 40.87 10.25 -43.39
N GLY A 14 39.74 9.60 -43.15
CA GLY A 14 38.93 9.39 -41.95
C GLY A 14 37.56 8.91 -42.46
N ARG A 15 37.12 7.71 -42.10
CA ARG A 15 35.73 7.26 -42.27
C ARG A 15 35.47 6.05 -41.37
N ALA A 16 34.27 6.04 -40.79
CA ALA A 16 33.69 5.06 -39.87
C ALA A 16 34.12 5.18 -38.39
N GLN A 17 33.55 6.17 -37.70
CA GLN A 17 33.19 5.98 -36.30
C GLN A 17 31.91 5.14 -36.26
N TYR A 18 31.99 3.95 -35.66
CA TYR A 18 30.95 3.29 -34.86
C TYR A 18 31.61 2.01 -34.35
N VAL A 19 32.35 2.13 -33.24
CA VAL A 19 32.85 0.96 -32.52
C VAL A 19 31.91 0.74 -31.35
N ASN A 20 31.27 -0.43 -31.38
CA ASN A 20 30.45 -0.99 -30.32
C ASN A 20 31.15 -0.84 -28.97
N HIS A 21 30.49 -0.12 -28.05
CA HIS A 21 30.74 -0.27 -26.63
C HIS A 21 29.52 -0.96 -26.04
N HIS A 22 29.53 -2.30 -26.11
CA HIS A 22 28.80 -3.12 -25.14
C HIS A 22 29.47 -2.90 -23.79
N ARG A 23 29.10 -1.80 -23.13
CA ARG A 23 29.34 -1.61 -21.71
C ARG A 23 28.15 -2.28 -21.02
N GLN A 24 28.43 -3.37 -20.29
CA GLN A 24 27.53 -3.91 -19.29
C GLN A 24 26.98 -2.73 -18.48
N LEU A 25 25.68 -2.48 -18.63
CA LEU A 25 24.94 -1.62 -17.73
C LEU A 25 24.74 -2.48 -16.49
N ASN A 26 25.62 -2.28 -15.52
CA ASN A 26 25.53 -2.89 -14.20
C ASN A 26 24.15 -2.62 -13.59
N ASP A 27 23.71 -3.61 -12.82
CA ASP A 27 22.49 -3.73 -12.02
C ASP A 27 22.34 -2.67 -10.91
N ASP A 28 22.67 -1.40 -11.16
CA ASP A 28 22.47 -0.27 -10.24
C ASP A 28 21.28 0.60 -10.68
N TYR A 29 20.16 -0.03 -11.03
CA TYR A 29 18.88 0.62 -10.74
C TYR A 29 18.57 0.27 -9.29
N ASP A 30 19.19 1.01 -8.38
CA ASP A 30 18.74 1.10 -7.00
C ASP A 30 17.24 1.39 -7.09
N ALA A 31 16.41 0.38 -6.82
CA ALA A 31 14.98 0.56 -6.76
C ALA A 31 14.76 1.75 -5.82
N LEU A 32 13.95 2.72 -6.25
CA LEU A 32 13.74 3.97 -5.53
C LEU A 32 13.18 3.63 -4.13
N SER A 33 14.06 3.41 -3.16
CA SER A 33 13.68 2.96 -1.83
C SER A 33 13.02 4.12 -1.11
N LEU A 34 11.75 3.94 -0.74
CA LEU A 34 11.00 4.90 0.04
C LEU A 34 11.49 4.83 1.49
N THR A 35 12.08 5.91 1.99
CA THR A 35 12.42 5.99 3.42
C THR A 35 11.24 6.57 4.20
N LEU A 36 10.73 5.80 5.17
CA LEU A 36 9.70 6.24 6.12
C LEU A 36 10.33 6.56 7.48
N THR A 37 9.70 7.44 8.25
CA THR A 37 9.99 7.57 9.69
C THR A 37 9.50 6.34 10.44
N GLU A 38 10.00 6.10 11.65
CA GLU A 38 9.50 5.00 12.50
C GLU A 38 7.99 5.12 12.76
N ASP A 39 7.49 6.33 12.99
CA ASP A 39 6.07 6.61 13.18
C ASP A 39 5.25 6.31 11.92
N ALA A 40 5.72 6.76 10.73
CA ALA A 40 5.03 6.50 9.47
C ALA A 40 5.04 5.01 9.10
N ALA A 41 6.13 4.29 9.40
CA ALA A 41 6.20 2.84 9.20
C ALA A 41 5.24 2.10 10.15
N SER A 42 5.15 2.54 11.41
CA SER A 42 4.23 1.95 12.40
C SER A 42 2.76 2.20 12.01
N GLY A 43 2.44 3.42 11.55
CA GLY A 43 1.10 3.74 11.05
C GLY A 43 0.73 2.94 9.80
N LEU A 44 1.68 2.73 8.88
CA LEU A 44 1.46 1.89 7.69
C LEU A 44 1.16 0.43 8.08
N ILE A 45 1.92 -0.15 9.01
CA ILE A 45 1.70 -1.51 9.50
C ILE A 45 0.34 -1.64 10.20
N TYR A 46 -0.03 -0.63 11.00
CA TYR A 46 -1.33 -0.59 11.65
C TYR A 46 -2.48 -0.60 10.62
N LEU A 47 -2.42 0.30 9.62
CA LEU A 47 -3.44 0.37 8.57
C LEU A 47 -3.51 -0.90 7.72
N ILE A 48 -2.38 -1.58 7.46
CA ILE A 48 -2.41 -2.88 6.75
C ILE A 48 -3.28 -3.90 7.50
N GLU A 49 -3.16 -3.96 8.82
CA GLU A 49 -3.99 -4.86 9.62
C GLU A 49 -5.43 -4.38 9.77
N GLU A 50 -5.65 -3.06 9.82
CA GLU A 50 -6.99 -2.45 9.89
C GLU A 50 -7.80 -2.70 8.61
N GLU A 51 -7.24 -2.41 7.44
CA GLU A 51 -7.88 -2.68 6.13
C GLU A 51 -8.13 -4.18 5.93
N LYS A 52 -7.18 -5.03 6.36
CA LYS A 52 -7.39 -6.48 6.37
C LYS A 52 -8.55 -6.87 7.29
N MET A 53 -8.69 -6.23 8.44
CA MET A 53 -9.76 -6.49 9.41
C MET A 53 -11.12 -6.08 8.87
N ALA A 54 -11.22 -4.93 8.22
CA ALA A 54 -12.42 -4.49 7.49
C ALA A 54 -12.80 -5.50 6.40
N ARG A 55 -11.87 -5.86 5.51
CA ARG A 55 -12.06 -6.89 4.47
C ARG A 55 -12.57 -8.21 5.05
N ASP A 56 -11.88 -8.75 6.06
CA ASP A 56 -12.20 -10.04 6.65
C ASP A 56 -13.57 -10.04 7.37
N LEU A 57 -13.99 -8.91 7.96
CA LEU A 57 -15.34 -8.74 8.52
C LEU A 57 -16.40 -8.73 7.42
N TYR A 58 -16.15 -7.97 6.34
CA TYR A 58 -17.10 -7.83 5.24
C TYR A 58 -17.25 -9.12 4.44
N ASP A 59 -16.18 -9.89 4.24
CA ASP A 59 -16.27 -11.24 3.69
C ASP A 59 -17.17 -12.15 4.55
N ALA A 60 -16.97 -12.12 5.88
CA ALA A 60 -17.78 -12.91 6.80
C ALA A 60 -19.26 -12.50 6.77
N PHE A 61 -19.56 -11.19 6.75
CA PHE A 61 -20.94 -10.71 6.66
C PHE A 61 -21.57 -10.95 5.29
N ALA A 62 -20.80 -10.88 4.20
CA ALA A 62 -21.26 -11.25 2.87
C ALA A 62 -21.70 -12.72 2.84
N GLU A 63 -20.89 -13.63 3.40
CA GLU A 63 -21.23 -15.06 3.50
C GLU A 63 -22.50 -15.30 4.35
N GLN A 64 -22.59 -14.64 5.51
CA GLN A 64 -23.71 -14.83 6.44
C GLN A 64 -25.04 -14.26 5.92
N THR A 65 -24.99 -13.10 5.25
CA THR A 65 -26.17 -12.34 4.86
C THR A 65 -26.57 -12.53 3.40
N GLY A 66 -25.62 -12.91 2.53
CA GLY A 66 -25.77 -12.91 1.07
C GLY A 66 -25.92 -11.51 0.47
N SER A 67 -25.55 -10.45 1.22
CA SER A 67 -25.74 -9.07 0.78
C SER A 67 -24.58 -8.56 -0.08
N LEU A 68 -24.93 -7.99 -1.23
CA LEU A 68 -23.98 -7.41 -2.18
C LEU A 68 -23.22 -6.19 -1.64
N ILE A 69 -23.71 -5.55 -0.58
CA ILE A 69 -23.00 -4.39 -0.02
C ILE A 69 -21.67 -4.82 0.59
N PHE A 70 -21.68 -5.87 1.42
CA PHE A 70 -20.48 -6.38 2.07
C PHE A 70 -19.51 -6.97 1.05
N GLU A 71 -20.00 -7.70 0.05
CA GLU A 71 -19.16 -8.22 -1.04
C GLU A 71 -18.41 -7.10 -1.77
N ARG A 72 -19.12 -6.03 -2.16
CA ARG A 72 -18.51 -4.93 -2.93
C ARG A 72 -17.55 -4.08 -2.11
N ILE A 73 -17.84 -3.89 -0.83
CA ILE A 73 -16.97 -3.11 0.05
C ILE A 73 -15.74 -3.95 0.40
N SER A 74 -15.87 -5.26 0.66
CA SER A 74 -14.72 -6.17 0.82
C SER A 74 -13.76 -6.13 -0.38
N ASP A 75 -14.28 -6.17 -1.62
CA ASP A 75 -13.48 -6.02 -2.84
C ASP A 75 -12.74 -4.67 -2.90
N SER A 76 -13.29 -3.63 -2.27
CA SER A 76 -12.66 -2.31 -2.16
C SER A 76 -11.58 -2.30 -1.08
N GLU A 77 -11.82 -2.92 0.08
CA GLU A 77 -10.80 -3.03 1.14
C GLU A 77 -9.60 -3.86 0.69
N GLN A 78 -9.82 -4.86 -0.17
CA GLN A 78 -8.70 -5.54 -0.81
C GLN A 78 -7.83 -4.58 -1.65
N GLN A 79 -8.43 -3.61 -2.33
CA GLN A 79 -7.68 -2.62 -3.11
C GLN A 79 -6.95 -1.62 -2.21
N HIS A 80 -7.54 -1.25 -1.07
CA HIS A 80 -6.85 -0.44 -0.05
C HIS A 80 -5.64 -1.18 0.51
N LEU A 81 -5.83 -2.43 0.92
CA LEU A 81 -4.77 -3.31 1.40
C LEU A 81 -3.65 -3.45 0.36
N ASP A 82 -3.97 -3.72 -0.90
CA ASP A 82 -2.99 -3.83 -1.98
C ASP A 82 -2.18 -2.53 -2.16
N ALA A 83 -2.81 -1.37 -2.01
CA ALA A 83 -2.14 -0.07 -2.10
C ALA A 83 -1.16 0.15 -0.94
N LEU A 84 -1.51 -0.25 0.29
CA LEU A 84 -0.63 -0.18 1.44
C LEU A 84 0.54 -1.16 1.33
N LEU A 85 0.29 -2.39 0.87
CA LEU A 85 1.32 -3.41 0.63
C LEU A 85 2.34 -2.95 -0.42
N MET A 86 1.90 -2.25 -1.46
CA MET A 86 2.79 -1.63 -2.43
C MET A 86 3.72 -0.60 -1.78
N VAL A 87 3.22 0.21 -0.83
CA VAL A 87 4.06 1.18 -0.12
C VAL A 87 5.04 0.47 0.83
N ALA A 88 4.59 -0.59 1.52
CA ALA A 88 5.45 -1.39 2.38
C ALA A 88 6.61 -2.02 1.60
N ASP A 89 6.33 -2.61 0.43
CA ASP A 89 7.34 -3.17 -0.48
C ASP A 89 8.33 -2.09 -0.94
N ALA A 90 7.83 -0.93 -1.39
CA ALA A 90 8.68 0.19 -1.79
C ALA A 90 9.56 0.73 -0.65
N ALA A 91 9.11 0.59 0.60
CA ALA A 91 9.85 0.96 1.80
C ALA A 91 10.75 -0.16 2.37
N GLY A 92 10.71 -1.37 1.79
CA GLY A 92 11.45 -2.53 2.28
C GLY A 92 10.95 -3.06 3.63
N ILE A 93 9.66 -2.88 3.94
CA ILE A 93 9.01 -3.36 5.16
C ILE A 93 8.37 -4.72 4.87
N ASP A 94 8.82 -5.76 5.58
CA ASP A 94 8.31 -7.12 5.45
C ASP A 94 7.02 -7.29 6.28
N VAL A 95 5.90 -7.50 5.59
CA VAL A 95 4.55 -7.66 6.18
C VAL A 95 3.79 -8.96 5.85
N PRO A 96 4.38 -10.02 5.26
CA PRO A 96 3.63 -11.20 4.81
C PRO A 96 2.98 -11.96 5.97
N GLU A 97 3.57 -11.90 7.17
CA GLU A 97 3.01 -12.52 8.37
C GLU A 97 1.66 -11.91 8.78
N LEU A 98 1.41 -10.64 8.44
CA LEU A 98 0.15 -9.95 8.73
C LEU A 98 -1.01 -10.49 7.87
N LEU A 99 -0.71 -11.24 6.80
CA LEU A 99 -1.67 -11.66 5.78
C LEU A 99 -2.01 -13.16 5.83
N GLU A 100 -1.48 -13.92 6.82
CA GLU A 100 -1.47 -15.39 6.77
C GLU A 100 -2.86 -16.03 6.74
N GLN A 101 -3.80 -15.57 7.57
CA GLN A 101 -5.14 -16.17 7.71
C GLN A 101 -6.23 -15.11 7.90
N PRO A 102 -7.42 -15.30 7.29
CA PRO A 102 -8.59 -14.47 7.59
C PRO A 102 -8.93 -14.49 9.08
N GLY A 103 -9.29 -13.31 9.62
CA GLY A 103 -9.69 -13.15 11.02
C GLY A 103 -8.56 -13.30 12.05
N THR A 104 -7.31 -13.40 11.61
CA THR A 104 -6.12 -13.43 12.47
C THR A 104 -5.28 -12.17 12.27
N PHE A 105 -4.85 -11.55 13.37
CA PHE A 105 -4.08 -10.29 13.38
C PHE A 105 -2.97 -10.34 14.43
N HIS A 106 -1.82 -9.74 14.12
CA HIS A 106 -0.67 -9.64 15.02
C HIS A 106 -0.92 -8.57 16.09
N ASN A 107 -1.58 -7.47 15.74
CA ASN A 107 -1.95 -6.44 16.70
C ASN A 107 -3.09 -6.95 17.59
N PRO A 108 -2.86 -7.10 18.92
CA PRO A 108 -3.88 -7.64 19.82
C PRO A 108 -5.11 -6.73 19.95
N THR A 109 -4.96 -5.42 19.71
CA THR A 109 -6.08 -4.47 19.69
C THR A 109 -6.99 -4.76 18.50
N ILE A 110 -6.42 -4.92 17.30
CA ILE A 110 -7.16 -5.24 16.08
C ILE A 110 -7.80 -6.63 16.18
N GLN A 111 -7.07 -7.62 16.70
CA GLN A 111 -7.63 -8.96 16.92
C GLN A 111 -8.86 -8.93 17.85
N ASN A 112 -8.80 -8.16 18.93
CA ASN A 112 -9.92 -8.03 19.86
C ASN A 112 -11.10 -7.28 19.23
N LEU A 113 -10.80 -6.23 18.44
CA LEU A 113 -11.81 -5.48 17.70
C LEU A 113 -12.53 -6.38 16.70
N TYR A 114 -11.80 -7.12 15.87
CA TYR A 114 -12.35 -8.11 14.93
C TYR A 114 -13.31 -9.09 15.63
N ASN A 115 -12.87 -9.71 16.72
CA ASN A 115 -13.70 -10.68 17.45
C ASN A 115 -15.00 -10.05 17.97
N THR A 116 -14.90 -8.83 18.52
CA THR A 116 -16.05 -8.10 19.07
C THR A 116 -17.05 -7.72 17.98
N LEU A 117 -16.55 -7.16 16.88
CA LEU A 117 -17.36 -6.71 15.76
C LEU A 117 -17.98 -7.87 14.99
N LEU A 118 -17.26 -8.98 14.82
CA LEU A 118 -17.81 -10.19 14.22
C LEU A 118 -18.95 -10.76 15.07
N GLU A 119 -18.78 -10.85 16.39
CA GLU A 119 -19.84 -11.31 17.30
C GLU A 119 -21.08 -10.41 17.20
N GLN A 120 -20.88 -9.09 17.22
CA GLN A 120 -21.99 -8.13 17.11
C GLN A 120 -22.69 -8.23 15.76
N GLY A 121 -21.95 -8.13 14.65
CA GLY A 121 -22.53 -8.10 13.31
C GLY A 121 -23.22 -9.41 12.92
N SER A 122 -22.78 -10.53 13.48
CA SER A 122 -23.41 -11.84 13.25
C SER A 122 -24.79 -12.00 13.89
N VAL A 123 -25.24 -11.04 14.71
CA VAL A 123 -26.57 -11.07 15.35
C VAL A 123 -27.70 -10.85 14.34
N SER A 124 -27.55 -9.90 13.43
CA SER A 124 -28.55 -9.59 12.42
C SER A 124 -27.98 -8.71 11.31
N PHE A 125 -28.67 -8.64 10.17
CA PHE A 125 -28.28 -7.73 9.08
C PHE A 125 -28.15 -6.28 9.55
N ALA A 126 -29.04 -5.80 10.42
CA ALA A 126 -28.97 -4.44 10.94
C ALA A 126 -27.73 -4.21 11.84
N GLU A 127 -27.34 -5.21 12.63
CA GLU A 127 -26.10 -5.14 13.42
C GLU A 127 -24.86 -5.22 12.53
N ALA A 128 -24.88 -6.02 11.44
CA ALA A 128 -23.79 -6.04 10.47
C ALA A 128 -23.60 -4.69 9.77
N ILE A 129 -24.70 -3.98 9.44
CA ILE A 129 -24.64 -2.61 8.90
C ILE A 129 -24.07 -1.65 9.96
N ALA A 130 -24.50 -1.75 11.22
CA ALA A 130 -23.97 -0.93 12.30
C ALA A 130 -22.47 -1.15 12.53
N VAL A 131 -22.00 -2.40 12.39
CA VAL A 131 -20.57 -2.72 12.42
C VAL A 131 -19.84 -2.08 11.24
N GLY A 132 -20.38 -2.17 10.03
CA GLY A 132 -19.81 -1.50 8.85
C GLY A 132 -19.64 0.00 9.09
N ILE A 133 -20.67 0.69 9.58
CA ILE A 133 -20.58 2.12 9.95
C ILE A 133 -19.44 2.37 10.95
N ALA A 134 -19.36 1.57 12.01
CA ALA A 134 -18.36 1.75 13.07
C ALA A 134 -16.92 1.53 12.57
N VAL A 135 -16.71 0.56 11.66
CA VAL A 135 -15.41 0.32 11.01
C VAL A 135 -15.03 1.54 10.17
N GLU A 136 -15.90 1.99 9.27
CA GLU A 136 -15.57 3.12 8.40
C GLU A 136 -15.35 4.44 9.17
N GLU A 137 -16.09 4.68 10.25
CA GLU A 137 -15.84 5.84 11.13
C GLU A 137 -14.45 5.77 11.79
N THR A 138 -14.00 4.56 12.14
CA THR A 138 -12.67 4.33 12.75
C THR A 138 -11.57 4.56 11.72
N ASP A 139 -11.67 3.94 10.54
CA ASP A 139 -10.70 4.10 9.46
C ASP A 139 -10.55 5.58 9.04
N ILE A 140 -11.67 6.29 8.89
CA ILE A 140 -11.67 7.74 8.59
C ILE A 140 -10.93 8.52 9.68
N TYR A 141 -11.17 8.19 10.95
CA TYR A 141 -10.54 8.89 12.07
C TYR A 141 -9.03 8.65 12.08
N ASP A 142 -8.59 7.41 11.93
CA ASP A 142 -7.17 7.04 11.98
C ASP A 142 -6.40 7.59 10.77
N LEU A 143 -6.98 7.54 9.56
CA LEU A 143 -6.42 8.18 8.37
C LEU A 143 -6.27 9.70 8.54
N GLN A 144 -7.23 10.37 9.17
CA GLN A 144 -7.15 11.80 9.47
C GLN A 144 -6.03 12.14 10.46
N GLN A 145 -5.69 11.23 11.39
CA GLN A 145 -4.56 11.43 12.30
C GLN A 145 -3.21 11.22 11.59
N LEU A 146 -3.13 10.29 10.63
CA LEU A 146 -1.89 9.90 9.96
C LEU A 146 -1.53 10.79 8.75
N LEU A 147 -2.51 11.42 8.11
CA LEU A 147 -2.31 12.27 6.93
C LEU A 147 -1.37 13.48 7.13
N PRO A 148 -1.47 14.27 8.23
CA PRO A 148 -0.63 15.46 8.42
C PRO A 148 0.88 15.17 8.41
N GLU A 149 1.27 13.95 8.78
CA GLU A 149 2.68 13.54 8.85
C GLU A 149 3.21 13.05 7.49
N THR A 150 2.33 12.77 6.53
CA THR A 150 2.65 12.06 5.28
C THR A 150 2.25 12.82 4.01
N GLU A 151 1.63 14.00 4.13
CA GLU A 151 0.91 14.72 3.06
C GLU A 151 1.67 14.88 1.72
N ILE A 152 3.00 15.09 1.74
CA ILE A 152 3.82 15.35 0.53
C ILE A 152 4.54 14.08 0.05
N SER A 153 4.08 12.89 0.46
CA SER A 153 4.71 11.60 0.15
C SER A 153 3.79 10.67 -0.64
N LEU A 154 4.36 9.59 -1.18
CA LEU A 154 3.59 8.48 -1.77
C LEU A 154 2.56 7.92 -0.78
N LEU A 155 2.94 7.80 0.50
CA LEU A 155 2.07 7.31 1.56
C LEU A 155 0.89 8.26 1.79
N GLY A 156 1.10 9.57 1.75
CA GLY A 156 0.02 10.56 1.86
C GLY A 156 -0.98 10.51 0.69
N VAL A 157 -0.51 10.20 -0.53
CA VAL A 157 -1.41 9.97 -1.68
C VAL A 157 -2.26 8.72 -1.47
N VAL A 158 -1.66 7.63 -0.97
CA VAL A 158 -2.40 6.41 -0.65
C VAL A 158 -3.44 6.68 0.44
N TYR A 159 -3.04 7.27 1.58
CA TYR A 159 -3.96 7.61 2.67
C TYR A 159 -5.10 8.52 2.24
N SER A 160 -4.85 9.49 1.35
CA SER A 160 -5.91 10.36 0.82
C SER A 160 -6.93 9.60 -0.02
N ASN A 161 -6.49 8.59 -0.77
CA ASN A 161 -7.38 7.75 -1.57
C ASN A 161 -8.18 6.79 -0.69
N LEU A 162 -7.55 6.16 0.32
CA LEU A 162 -8.21 5.32 1.32
C LEU A 162 -9.29 6.14 2.05
N LEU A 163 -8.96 7.35 2.51
CA LEU A 163 -9.91 8.23 3.21
C LEU A 163 -11.15 8.54 2.34
N ALA A 164 -10.95 8.77 1.04
CA ALA A 164 -12.06 8.95 0.12
C ALA A 164 -12.87 7.66 -0.10
N GLY A 165 -12.20 6.51 -0.11
CA GLY A 165 -12.80 5.17 -0.12
C GLY A 165 -13.72 4.95 1.08
N SER A 166 -13.18 5.04 2.29
CA SER A 166 -13.92 4.84 3.55
C SER A 166 -15.10 5.81 3.69
N GLN A 167 -14.97 7.05 3.21
CA GLN A 167 -16.11 7.99 3.16
C GLN A 167 -17.24 7.51 2.24
N ASN A 168 -16.92 6.88 1.11
CA ASN A 168 -17.92 6.31 0.22
C ASN A 168 -18.56 5.04 0.81
N HIS A 169 -17.76 4.22 1.49
CA HIS A 169 -18.25 3.02 2.20
C HIS A 169 -19.20 3.40 3.33
N LEU A 170 -18.82 4.37 4.17
CA LEU A 170 -19.67 4.91 5.22
C LEU A 170 -21.00 5.39 4.66
N ALA A 171 -20.98 6.23 3.63
CA ALA A 171 -22.19 6.72 2.99
C ALA A 171 -23.06 5.60 2.39
N ALA A 172 -22.44 4.50 1.94
CA ALA A 172 -23.16 3.34 1.44
C ALA A 172 -23.82 2.55 2.58
N PHE A 173 -23.14 2.34 3.72
CA PHE A 173 -23.74 1.69 4.89
C PHE A 173 -24.85 2.53 5.52
N GLU A 174 -24.68 3.85 5.63
CA GLU A 174 -25.70 4.79 6.15
C GLU A 174 -26.97 4.86 5.29
N SER A 175 -26.97 4.28 4.08
CA SER A 175 -28.13 4.27 3.19
C SER A 175 -29.13 3.13 3.43
N PHE A 176 -28.84 2.21 4.35
CA PHE A 176 -29.69 1.08 4.75
C PHE A 176 -30.66 1.42 5.90
#